data_AF-A0A7I9UW36-F1
#
_entry.id   AF-A0A7I9UW36-F1
#
_cell.length_a   1.000
_cell.length_b   1.000
_cell.length_c   1.000
_cell.angle_alpha   90.00
_cell.angle_beta   90.00
_cell.angle_gamma   90.00
#
_symmetry.space_group_name_H-M   'P 1'
#
loop_
_entity.id
_entity.type
_entity.pdbx_description
1 polymer ?
#
loop_
_entity_poly.entity_id
_entity_poly.type
_entity_poly.pdbx_seq_one_letter_code
_entity_poly.pdbx_strand_id
1 'polypeptide(L)' 'MPITPEDVHNVAFSKPPIGRRGYHEDEVDAFLDAVEEEIRRLHGIIRNLGGQP' A
#
# COMPACT_ATOMS: atom_id res chain seq x y z
N MET A 1 -1.49 -3.73 14.59
CA MET A 1 -1.25 -2.40 14.01
C MET A 1 -1.96 -2.38 12.67
N PRO A 2 -2.85 -1.43 12.38
CA PRO A 2 -3.37 -1.26 11.02
C PRO A 2 -2.22 -0.91 10.08
N ILE A 3 -2.30 -1.36 8.83
CA ILE A 3 -1.35 -0.98 7.77
C ILE A 3 -1.41 0.54 7.56
N THR A 4 -0.26 1.20 7.45
CA THR A 4 -0.15 2.64 7.19
C THR A 4 0.22 2.92 5.72
N PRO A 5 -0.06 4.13 5.20
CA PRO A 5 0.43 4.55 3.89
C PRO A 5 1.95 4.39 3.77
N GLU A 6 2.69 4.75 4.82
CA GLU A 6 4.14 4.61 4.86
C GLU A 6 4.59 3.14 4.84
N ASP A 7 3.80 2.20 5.37
CA ASP A 7 4.10 0.77 5.25
C ASP A 7 3.99 0.30 3.79
N VAL A 8 3.04 0.86 3.02
CA VAL A 8 2.88 0.56 1.58
C VAL A 8 4.03 1.18 0.78
N HIS A 9 4.35 2.44 1.06
CA HIS A 9 5.40 3.16 0.36
C HIS A 9 6.79 2.53 0.53
N ASN A 10 7.09 2.03 1.73
CA ASN A 10 8.43 1.52 2.07
C ASN A 10 8.58 0.00 1.86
N VAL A 11 7.55 -0.69 1.36
CA VAL A 11 7.61 -2.15 1.18
C VAL A 11 8.61 -2.49 0.07
N ALA A 12 9.41 -3.53 0.30
CA ALA A 12 10.32 -4.09 -0.69
C ALA A 12 10.02 -5.57 -0.91
N PHE A 13 9.90 -5.98 -2.16
CA PHE A 13 9.71 -7.39 -2.54
C PHE A 13 11.02 -8.04 -2.96
N SER A 14 11.17 -9.32 -2.63
CA SER A 14 12.29 -10.12 -3.11
C SER A 14 12.05 -10.56 -4.57
N LYS A 15 13.15 -10.80 -5.29
CA LYS A 15 13.08 -11.38 -6.64
C LYS A 15 12.45 -12.78 -6.58
N PRO A 16 11.68 -13.18 -7.62
CA PRO A 16 11.10 -14.51 -7.67
C PRO A 16 12.20 -15.60 -7.65
N PRO A 17 11.91 -16.81 -7.13
CA PRO A 17 12.83 -17.93 -7.21
C PRO A 17 13.26 -18.24 -8.64
N ILE A 18 14.46 -18.79 -8.78
CA ILE A 18 15.03 -19.17 -10.10
C ILE A 18 14.03 -20.05 -10.87
N GLY A 19 13.83 -19.73 -12.15
CA GLY A 19 12.91 -20.44 -13.04
C GLY A 19 11.44 -20.07 -12.86
N ARG A 20 11.11 -19.11 -12.00
CA ARG A 20 9.75 -18.58 -11.84
C ARG A 20 9.64 -17.15 -12.34
N ARG A 21 8.45 -16.80 -12.82
CA ARG A 21 8.10 -15.42 -13.19
C ARG A 21 7.49 -14.73 -11.98
N GLY A 22 7.87 -13.47 -11.76
CA GLY A 22 7.21 -12.56 -10.82
C GLY A 22 6.22 -11.65 -11.55
N TYR A 23 5.61 -10.73 -10.80
CA TYR A 23 4.83 -9.62 -11.38
C TYR A 23 5.75 -8.61 -12.07
N HIS A 24 5.17 -7.81 -12.97
CA HIS A 24 5.87 -6.68 -13.58
C HIS A 24 6.03 -5.57 -12.55
N GLU A 25 7.26 -5.10 -12.33
CA GLU A 25 7.59 -4.11 -11.29
C GLU A 25 6.74 -2.84 -11.47
N ASP A 26 6.75 -2.25 -12.67
CA ASP A 26 5.95 -1.04 -12.95
C ASP A 26 4.43 -1.21 -12.70
N GLU A 27 3.87 -2.41 -12.93
CA GLU A 27 2.44 -2.66 -12.67
C GLU A 27 2.16 -2.79 -11.18
N VAL A 28 3.09 -3.39 -10.43
CA VAL A 28 3.00 -3.49 -8.97
C VAL A 28 3.16 -2.12 -8.34
N ASP A 29 4.11 -1.31 -8.78
CA ASP A 29 4.35 0.02 -8.27
C ASP A 29 3.14 0.93 -8.49
N ALA A 30 2.61 0.95 -9.72
CA ALA A 30 1.40 1.72 -10.02
C ALA A 30 0.17 1.27 -9.20
N PHE A 31 0.08 -0.03 -8.89
CA PHE A 31 -0.96 -0.54 -8.00
C PHE A 31 -0.74 -0.11 -6.54
N LEU A 32 0.51 -0.15 -6.06
CA LEU A 32 0.84 0.28 -4.70
C LEU A 32 0.58 1.78 -4.49
N ASP A 33 0.82 2.62 -5.50
CA ASP A 33 0.46 4.04 -5.46
C ASP A 33 -1.05 4.22 -5.21
N ALA A 34 -1.90 3.50 -5.96
CA ALA A 34 -3.35 3.56 -5.79
C ALA A 34 -3.81 3.03 -4.42
N VAL A 35 -3.15 1.99 -3.90
CA VAL A 35 -3.43 1.45 -2.57
C VAL A 35 -3.03 2.43 -1.47
N GLU A 36 -1.88 3.10 -1.62
CA GLU A 36 -1.41 4.13 -0.68
C GLU A 36 -2.44 5.28 -0.58
N GLU A 37 -2.88 5.79 -1.73
CA GLU A 37 -3.91 6.85 -1.79
C GLU A 37 -5.21 6.44 -1.10
N GLU A 38 -5.67 5.21 -1.34
CA GLU A 38 -6.92 4.72 -0.77
C GLU A 38 -6.81 4.52 0.75
N ILE A 39 -5.68 4.03 1.25
CA ILE A 39 -5.43 3.93 2.69
C ILE A 39 -5.38 5.32 3.32
N ARG A 40 -4.73 6.30 2.69
CA ARG A 40 -4.76 7.70 3.16
C ARG A 40 -6.20 8.22 3.26
N ARG A 41 -7.03 7.96 2.23
CA ARG A 41 -8.45 8.35 2.20
C ARG A 41 -9.26 7.69 3.31
N LEU A 42 -9.16 6.37 3.46
CA LEU A 42 -9.88 5.60 4.48
C LEU A 42 -9.47 6.03 5.90
N HIS A 43 -8.19 6.26 6.15
CA HIS A 43 -7.72 6.77 7.44
C HIS A 43 -8.27 8.16 7.74
N GLY A 44 -8.35 9.05 6.75
CA GLY A 44 -9.01 10.35 6.89
C GLY A 44 -10.49 10.21 7.24
N ILE A 45 -11.21 9.31 6.56
CA ILE A 45 -12.62 9.04 6.84
C ILE A 45 -12.83 8.49 8.25
N ILE A 46 -12.05 7.49 8.66
CA ILE A 46 -12.15 6.88 9.99
C ILE A 46 -11.88 7.95 11.07
N ARG A 47 -10.87 8.82 10.86
CA ARG A 47 -10.60 9.93 11.78
C ARG A 47 -11.78 10.88 11.90
N ASN A 48 -12.43 11.23 10.79
CA ASN A 48 -13.57 12.14 10.76
C ASN A 48 -14.83 11.50 11.37
N LEU A 49 -15.07 10.22 11.12
CA LEU A 49 -16.20 9.47 11.68
C LEU A 49 -16.02 9.17 13.17
N GLY A 50 -14.77 9.04 13.62
CA GLY A 50 -14.42 8.80 15.02
C GLY A 50 -14.68 9.99 15.94
N GLY A 51 -15.14 11.14 15.42
CA GLY A 51 -15.47 12.33 16.20
C GLY A 51 -14.29 12.77 17.06
N GLN A 52 -13.29 13.42 16.45
CA GLN A 52 -12.32 14.16 17.27
C GLN A 52 -13.07 15.23 18.07
N PRO A 53 -12.83 15.38 19.39
CA PRO A 53 -13.36 16.49 20.15
C PRO A 53 -12.88 17.84 19.61
#